data_AF-A0A971VZK7-F1
#
_entry.id   AF-A0A971VZK7-F1
#
_cell.length_a   1.000
_cell.length_b   1.000
_cell.length_c   1.000
_cell.angle_alpha   90.00
_cell.angle_beta   90.00
_cell.angle_gamma   90.00
#
_symmetry.space_group_name_H-M   'P 1'
#
loop_
_entity.id
_entity.type
_entity.pdbx_description
1 polymer ?
#
loop_
_entity_poly.entity_id
_entity_poly.type
_entity_poly.pdbx_seq_one_letter_code
_entity_poly.pdbx_strand_id
1 'polypeptide(L)'
;MHTLSHLQEALHQKEQALVQYVRYMREAQDSQNEEIAALYADLAKAEEKHIAVIRDQVAQLSNGMNTLNKYQQVNQYSSQHSTYQRSPEH
;
A
#
# COMPACT_ATOMS: atom_id res chain seq x y z
N MET A 1 8.79 0.06 11.43
CA MET A 1 7.62 -0.77 11.07
C MET A 1 7.81 -1.25 9.64
N HIS A 2 7.92 -2.56 9.41
CA HIS A 2 8.21 -3.16 8.09
C HIS A 2 6.96 -3.43 7.24
N THR A 3 5.76 -3.20 7.78
CA THR A 3 4.50 -3.52 7.09
C THR A 3 4.30 -2.69 5.83
N LEU A 4 4.61 -1.39 5.86
CA LEU A 4 4.49 -0.53 4.67
C LEU A 4 5.47 -0.96 3.57
N SER A 5 6.71 -1.28 3.92
CA SER A 5 7.71 -1.77 2.95
C SER A 5 7.30 -3.12 2.35
N HIS A 6 6.79 -4.04 3.16
CA HIS A 6 6.28 -5.33 2.65
C HIS A 6 5.08 -5.15 1.73
N LEU A 7 4.17 -4.21 2.01
CA LEU A 7 3.04 -3.91 1.13
C LEU A 7 3.48 -3.28 -0.19
N GLN A 8 4.48 -2.39 -0.17
CA GLN A 8 5.05 -1.81 -1.39
C GLN A 8 5.77 -2.86 -2.24
N GLU A 9 6.52 -3.76 -1.60
CA GLU A 9 7.16 -4.88 -2.29
C GLU A 9 6.13 -5.84 -2.88
N ALA A 10 5.11 -6.21 -2.11
CA ALA A 10 4.01 -7.04 -2.61
C ALA A 10 3.30 -6.37 -3.78
N LEU A 11 3.00 -5.06 -3.70
CA LEU A 11 2.41 -4.31 -4.80
C LEU A 11 3.26 -4.41 -6.08
N HIS A 12 4.56 -4.22 -5.96
CA HIS A 12 5.48 -4.30 -7.10
C HIS A 12 5.49 -5.69 -7.73
N GLN A 13 5.56 -6.75 -6.92
CA GLN A 13 5.51 -8.14 -7.40
C GLN A 13 4.19 -8.44 -8.13
N LYS A 14 3.06 -7.92 -7.60
CA LYS A 14 1.72 -8.11 -8.16
C LYS A 14 1.56 -7.38 -9.50
N GLU A 15 2.10 -6.17 -9.62
CA GLU A 15 2.14 -5.42 -10.89
C GLU A 15 2.98 -6.14 -11.96
N GLN A 16 4.12 -6.72 -11.59
CA GLN A 16 4.94 -7.53 -12.50
C GLN A 16 4.19 -8.79 -12.95
N ALA A 17 3.54 -9.50 -12.02
CA ALA A 17 2.75 -10.68 -12.34
C ALA A 17 1.60 -10.38 -13.30
N LEU A 18 0.89 -9.27 -13.11
CA LEU A 18 -0.17 -8.82 -14.01
C LEU A 18 0.34 -8.62 -15.44
N VAL A 19 1.45 -7.91 -15.61
CA VAL A 19 2.08 -7.70 -16.93
C VAL A 19 2.44 -9.04 -17.57
N GLN A 20 2.98 -9.96 -16.78
CA GLN A 20 3.39 -11.28 -17.27
C GLN A 20 2.19 -12.14 -17.68
N TYR A 21 1.09 -12.14 -16.92
CA TYR A 21 -0.12 -12.88 -17.28
C TYR A 21 -0.79 -12.33 -18.52
N VAL A 22 -0.85 -11.00 -18.69
CA VAL A 22 -1.36 -10.39 -19.94
C VAL A 22 -0.50 -10.79 -21.14
N ARG A 23 0.82 -10.85 -20.96
CA ARG A 23 1.73 -11.32 -22.01
C ARG A 23 1.45 -12.79 -22.37
N TYR A 24 1.37 -13.68 -21.39
CA TYR A 24 1.11 -15.10 -21.64
C TYR A 24 -0.28 -15.36 -22.22
N MET A 25 -1.28 -14.57 -21.85
CA MET A 25 -2.60 -14.60 -22.46
C MET A 25 -2.50 -14.34 -23.98
N ARG A 26 -1.75 -13.31 -24.39
CA ARG A 26 -1.55 -13.00 -25.81
C ARG A 26 -0.78 -14.09 -26.54
N GLU A 27 0.31 -14.59 -25.95
CA GLU A 27 1.07 -15.71 -26.51
C GLU A 27 0.21 -16.97 -26.70
N ALA A 28 -0.72 -17.24 -25.76
CA ALA A 28 -1.68 -18.34 -25.87
C ALA A 28 -2.75 -18.09 -26.95
N GLN A 29 -3.24 -16.85 -27.10
CA GLN A 29 -4.16 -16.46 -28.18
C GLN A 29 -3.51 -16.62 -29.55
N ASP A 30 -2.26 -16.16 -29.71
CA ASP A 30 -1.48 -16.30 -30.94
C ASP A 30 -1.25 -17.78 -31.30
N SER A 31 -1.17 -18.65 -30.29
CA SER A 31 -1.04 -20.10 -30.44
C SER A 31 -2.38 -20.83 -30.59
N GLN A 32 -3.51 -20.11 -30.69
CA GLN A 32 -4.88 -20.65 -30.75
C GLN A 32 -5.24 -21.57 -29.57
N ASN A 33 -4.61 -21.36 -28.41
CA ASN A 33 -4.90 -22.10 -27.18
C ASN A 33 -5.83 -21.28 -26.28
N GLU A 34 -7.13 -21.34 -26.59
CA GLU A 34 -8.16 -20.54 -25.92
C GLU A 34 -8.32 -20.86 -24.43
N GLU A 35 -8.14 -22.12 -24.03
CA GLU A 35 -8.24 -22.55 -22.63
C GLU A 35 -7.15 -21.88 -21.77
N ILE A 36 -5.90 -21.91 -22.25
CA ILE A 36 -4.77 -21.28 -21.55
C ILE A 36 -4.88 -19.76 -21.59
N ALA A 37 -5.37 -19.18 -22.69
CA ALA A 37 -5.64 -17.75 -22.76
C ALA A 37 -6.68 -17.32 -21.71
N ALA A 38 -7.77 -18.07 -21.57
CA ALA A 38 -8.80 -17.81 -20.56
C ALA A 38 -8.23 -17.91 -19.13
N LEU A 39 -7.41 -18.92 -18.85
CA LEU A 39 -6.74 -19.06 -17.56
C LEU A 39 -5.88 -17.83 -17.22
N TYR A 40 -5.04 -17.37 -18.16
CA TYR A 40 -4.21 -16.18 -17.93
C TYR A 40 -5.03 -14.90 -17.80
N ALA A 41 -6.17 -14.79 -18.48
CA ALA A 41 -7.09 -13.67 -18.32
C ALA A 41 -7.70 -13.64 -16.91
N ASP A 42 -8.10 -14.80 -16.37
CA ASP A 42 -8.63 -14.91 -15.01
C ASP A 42 -7.57 -14.60 -13.95
N LEU A 43 -6.32 -15.05 -14.15
CA LEU A 43 -5.20 -14.73 -13.28
C LEU A 43 -4.89 -13.22 -13.30
N ALA A 44 -4.87 -12.59 -14.48
CA ALA A 44 -4.69 -11.14 -14.60
C ALA A 44 -5.78 -10.37 -13.84
N LYS A 45 -7.05 -10.77 -13.99
CA LYS A 45 -8.19 -10.16 -13.29
C LYS A 45 -8.13 -10.33 -11.77
N ALA A 46 -7.64 -11.48 -11.29
CA ALA A 46 -7.42 -11.69 -9.87
C ALA A 46 -6.31 -10.75 -9.34
N GLU A 47 -5.23 -10.58 -10.11
CA GLU A 47 -4.13 -9.70 -9.76
C GLU A 47 -4.53 -8.21 -9.72
N GLU A 48 -5.39 -7.74 -10.63
CA GLU A 48 -5.97 -6.39 -10.56
C GLU A 48 -6.68 -6.13 -9.22
N LYS A 49 -7.42 -7.11 -8.71
CA LYS A 49 -8.10 -7.01 -7.41
C LYS A 49 -7.10 -6.95 -6.25
N HIS A 50 -6.07 -7.79 -6.28
CA HIS A 50 -5.02 -7.75 -5.26
C HIS A 50 -4.31 -6.40 -5.23
N ILE A 51 -3.95 -5.86 -6.40
CA ILE A 51 -3.34 -4.54 -6.55
C ILE A 51 -4.25 -3.44 -5.96
N ALA A 52 -5.54 -3.47 -6.26
CA ALA A 52 -6.48 -2.48 -5.73
C ALA A 52 -6.54 -2.50 -4.20
N VAL A 53 -6.64 -3.68 -3.59
CA VAL A 53 -6.66 -3.85 -2.13
C VAL A 53 -5.35 -3.38 -1.49
N ILE A 54 -4.20 -3.77 -2.06
CA ILE A 54 -2.89 -3.37 -1.51
C ILE A 54 -2.68 -1.86 -1.62
N ARG A 55 -3.09 -1.23 -2.74
CA ARG A 55 -3.02 0.24 -2.89
C ARG A 55 -3.85 0.97 -1.85
N ASP A 56 -5.07 0.48 -1.57
CA ASP A 56 -5.92 1.03 -0.51
C ASP A 56 -5.26 0.88 0.87
N GLN A 57 -4.72 -0.30 1.19
CA GLN A 57 -3.99 -0.52 2.46
C GLN A 57 -2.76 0.36 2.61
N VAL A 58 -1.98 0.56 1.54
CA VAL A 58 -0.83 1.47 1.51
C VAL A 58 -1.28 2.91 1.77
N ALA A 59 -2.36 3.37 1.15
CA ALA A 59 -2.90 4.70 1.37
C ALA A 59 -3.38 4.91 2.81
N GLN A 60 -4.11 3.94 3.37
CA GLN A 60 -4.60 3.98 4.75
C GLN A 60 -3.46 4.03 5.77
N LEU A 61 -2.45 3.16 5.61
CA LEU A 61 -1.30 3.13 6.51
C LEU A 61 -0.45 4.40 6.40
N SER A 62 -0.24 4.93 5.20
CA SER A 62 0.51 6.17 5.01
C SER A 62 -0.19 7.36 5.67
N ASN A 63 -1.52 7.44 5.55
CA ASN A 63 -2.32 8.49 6.19
C ASN A 63 -2.38 8.34 7.71
N GLY A 64 -2.53 7.11 8.22
CA GLY A 64 -2.43 6.80 9.65
C GLY A 64 -1.06 7.14 10.24
N MET A 65 0.01 6.91 9.49
CA MET A 65 1.37 7.24 9.93
C MET A 65 1.62 8.75 9.96
N ASN A 66 1.07 9.50 9.00
CA ASN A 66 1.12 10.96 8.99
C ASN A 66 0.37 11.59 10.18
N THR A 67 -0.80 11.06 10.51
CA THR A 67 -1.57 11.55 11.66
C THR A 67 -0.90 11.21 12.99
N LEU A 68 -0.39 9.98 13.16
CA LEU A 68 0.35 9.57 14.35
C LEU A 68 1.61 10.44 14.56
N ASN A 69 2.38 10.68 13.50
CA ASN A 69 3.57 11.55 13.57
C ASN A 69 3.22 12.98 13.98
N LYS A 70 2.11 13.55 13.48
CA LYS A 70 1.64 14.88 13.90
C LYS A 70 1.29 14.92 15.39
N TYR A 71 0.56 13.93 15.90
CA TYR A 71 0.23 13.87 17.32
C TYR A 71 1.48 13.71 18.19
N GLN A 72 2.45 12.88 17.76
CA GLN A 72 3.73 12.73 18.45
C GLN A 72 4.55 14.03 18.44
N GLN A 73 4.59 14.76 17.32
CA GLN A 73 5.23 16.08 17.25
C GLN A 73 4.55 17.10 18.16
N VAL A 74 3.22 17.18 18.16
CA VAL A 74 2.48 18.09 19.04
C VAL A 74 2.75 17.75 20.51
N ASN A 75 2.69 16.47 20.89
CA ASN A 75 2.99 16.06 22.26
C ASN A 75 4.44 16.38 22.68
N GLN A 76 5.42 16.24 21.78
CA GLN A 76 6.80 16.65 22.05
C GLN A 76 6.95 18.17 22.17
N TYR A 77 6.25 18.94 21.34
CA TYR A 77 6.26 20.39 21.42
C TYR A 77 5.59 20.90 22.71
N SER A 78 4.46 20.32 23.10
CA SER A 78 3.75 20.63 24.34
C SER A 78 4.53 20.24 25.60
N SER A 79 5.31 19.16 25.55
CA SER A 79 6.15 18.74 26.69
C SER A 79 7.43 19.56 26.82
N GLN A 80 7.98 20.11 25.73
CA GLN A 80 9.13 21.04 25.78
C GLN A 80 8.73 22.48 26.13
N HIS A 81 7.51 22.92 25.79
CA HIS A 81 6.96 24.23 26.12
C HIS A 81 5.99 24.22 27.31
N SER A 82 6.00 23.18 28.14
CA SER A 82 5.32 23.20 29.43
C SER A 82 6.10 24.05 30.44
N THR A 83 6.26 25.35 30.15
CA THR A 83 6.63 26.32 31.16
C THR A 83 5.41 26.51 32.04
N TYR A 84 5.40 25.82 33.18
CA TYR A 84 4.51 26.15 34.29
C TYR A 84 4.69 27.64 34.59
N GLN A 85 3.72 28.43 34.14
CA GLN A 85 3.64 29.84 34.43
C GLN A 85 3.22 29.96 35.91
N ARG A 86 4.26 30.13 36.72
CA ARG A 86 4.27 30.53 38.12
C ARG A 86 3.07 31.42 38.48
N SER A 87 2.21 30.96 39.38
CA SER A 87 1.31 31.84 40.14
C SER A 87 2.04 32.29 41.41
N PRO A 88 2.29 33.60 41.64
CA PRO A 88 2.68 34.10 42.95
C PRO A 88 1.41 34.27 43.78
N GLU A 89 1.25 33.45 44.82
CA GLU A 89 0.25 33.69 45.86
C GLU A 89 0.70 34.90 46.69
N HIS A 90 -0.22 35.85 46.87
CA HIS A 90 -0.08 37.08 47.66
C HIS A 90 -0.64 36.87 49.06
#